data_AF-A0A8X6V6S6-F1
#
_entry.id   AF-A0A8X6V6S6-F1
#
_cell.length_a   1.000
_cell.length_b   1.000
_cell.length_c   1.000
_cell.angle_alpha   90.00
_cell.angle_beta   90.00
_cell.angle_gamma   90.00
#
_symmetry.space_group_name_H-M   'P 1'
#
loop_
_entity.id
_entity.type
_entity.pdbx_description
1 polymer ?
#
loop_
_entity_poly.entity_id
_entity_poly.type
_entity_poly.pdbx_seq_one_letter_code
_entity_poly.pdbx_strand_id
1 'polypeptide(L)' 'MSTDAKPMHSKCPDGKLSWCFYNRAKADNKVPGSHKSMKTKLSEEVVAKIMPVYQRLASNEILLRCVSGKTQNAN' A
#
# COMPACT_ATOMS: atom_id res chain seq x y z
N MET A 1 2.38 10.31 -6.79
CA MET A 1 1.41 9.95 -5.72
C MET A 1 0.05 9.53 -6.30
N SER A 2 -0.83 8.86 -5.53
CA SER A 2 -2.20 8.57 -5.99
C SER A 2 -3.04 9.84 -6.06
N THR A 3 -3.69 10.08 -7.20
CA THR A 3 -4.56 11.24 -7.44
C THR A 3 -5.86 10.81 -8.11
N ASP A 4 -6.83 11.72 -8.21
CA ASP A 4 -8.09 11.43 -8.93
C ASP A 4 -7.85 11.12 -10.41
N ALA A 5 -6.87 11.78 -11.04
CA ALA A 5 -6.49 11.55 -12.44
C ALA A 5 -5.62 10.29 -12.63
N LYS A 6 -4.81 9.92 -11.62
CA LYS A 6 -3.94 8.74 -11.64
C LYS A 6 -4.13 7.94 -10.34
N PRO A 7 -5.25 7.20 -10.22
CA PRO A 7 -5.52 6.39 -9.03
C PRO A 7 -4.55 5.20 -8.96
N MET A 8 -3.90 5.00 -7.81
CA MET A 8 -2.91 3.94 -7.57
C MET A 8 -3.39 2.95 -6.51
N HIS A 9 -4.50 2.25 -6.77
CA HIS A 9 -5.15 1.33 -5.81
C HIS A 9 -5.06 -0.16 -6.20
N SER A 10 -4.21 -0.50 -7.16
CA SER A 10 -4.10 -1.88 -7.69
C SER A 10 -3.52 -2.90 -6.71
N LYS A 11 -2.89 -2.45 -5.62
CA LYS A 11 -2.35 -3.30 -4.54
C LYS A 11 -3.21 -3.31 -3.29
N CYS A 12 -4.31 -2.56 -3.29
CA CYS A 12 -5.28 -2.60 -2.21
C CYS A 12 -6.20 -3.81 -2.36
N PRO A 13 -6.75 -4.35 -1.26
CA PRO A 13 -7.77 -5.40 -1.36
C PRO A 13 -8.97 -4.96 -2.18
N ASP A 14 -9.59 -5.91 -2.86
CA ASP A 14 -10.83 -5.68 -3.58
C ASP A 14 -12.07 -5.96 -2.72
N GLY A 15 -13.24 -5.58 -3.23
CA GLY A 15 -14.53 -5.92 -2.64
C GLY A 15 -15.11 -4.87 -1.69
N LYS A 16 -16.36 -5.10 -1.30
CA LYS A 16 -17.16 -4.17 -0.48
C LYS A 16 -16.62 -4.00 0.95
N LEU A 17 -15.87 -4.98 1.42
CA LEU A 17 -15.19 -4.97 2.73
C LEU A 17 -13.75 -4.45 2.64
N SER A 18 -13.31 -3.98 1.47
CA SER A 18 -11.98 -3.38 1.34
C SER A 18 -11.85 -2.18 2.27
N TRP A 19 -10.72 -2.09 2.97
CA TRP A 19 -10.35 -0.88 3.71
C TRP A 19 -9.97 0.27 2.77
N CYS A 20 -9.69 -0.01 1.50
CA CYS A 20 -9.42 1.00 0.50
C CYS A 20 -10.71 1.66 0.04
N PHE A 21 -10.82 2.98 0.28
CA PHE A 21 -12.01 3.75 -0.08
C PHE A 21 -12.34 3.65 -1.58
N TYR A 22 -11.31 3.59 -2.44
CA TYR A 22 -11.47 3.57 -3.89
C TYR A 22 -12.00 2.22 -4.36
N ASN A 23 -11.35 1.11 -3.98
CA ASN A 23 -11.78 -0.24 -4.38
C ASN A 23 -13.14 -0.60 -3.77
N ARG A 24 -13.42 -0.15 -2.54
CA ARG A 24 -14.74 -0.33 -1.91
C ARG A 24 -15.84 0.39 -2.69
N ALA A 25 -15.65 1.66 -3.02
CA ALA A 25 -16.63 2.42 -3.81
C ALA A 25 -16.87 1.77 -5.18
N LYS A 26 -15.79 1.34 -5.84
CA LYS A 26 -15.88 0.60 -7.11
C LYS A 26 -16.68 -0.71 -6.96
N ALA A 27 -16.45 -1.48 -5.90
CA ALA A 27 -17.20 -2.70 -5.61
C ALA A 27 -18.68 -2.47 -5.26
N ASP A 28 -19.02 -1.28 -4.77
CA ASP A 28 -20.39 -0.84 -4.49
C ASP A 28 -21.07 -0.17 -5.69
N ASN A 29 -20.43 -0.12 -6.87
CA ASN A 29 -20.89 0.64 -8.04
C ASN A 29 -21.12 2.13 -7.75
N LYS A 30 -20.34 2.71 -6.84
CA LYS A 30 -20.35 4.14 -6.49
C LYS A 30 -19.12 4.83 -7.07
N VAL A 31 -19.25 6.13 -7.32
CA VAL A 31 -18.10 6.97 -7.66
C VAL A 31 -17.17 7.05 -6.45
N PRO A 32 -15.87 6.71 -6.58
CA PRO A 32 -14.90 6.90 -5.51
C PRO A 32 -14.82 8.36 -5.04
N GLY A 33 -14.64 8.56 -3.73
CA GLY A 33 -14.40 9.89 -3.19
C GLY A 33 -13.10 10.51 -3.73
N SER A 34 -12.98 11.84 -3.64
CA SER A 34 -11.75 12.52 -4.10
C SER A 34 -10.56 12.19 -3.20
N HIS A 35 -9.38 11.99 -3.79
CA HIS A 35 -8.11 11.87 -3.09
C HIS A 35 -7.76 13.13 -2.27
N LYS A 36 -8.46 14.26 -2.49
CA LYS A 36 -8.36 15.44 -1.63
C LYS A 36 -8.77 15.15 -0.19
N SER A 37 -9.70 14.22 0.06
CA SER A 37 -10.15 13.86 1.41
C SER A 37 -9.17 12.94 2.17
N MET A 38 -8.13 12.43 1.51
CA MET A 38 -7.11 11.63 2.19
C MET A 38 -6.34 12.50 3.17
N LYS A 39 -6.41 12.15 4.46
CA LYS A 39 -5.73 12.90 5.54
C LYS A 39 -4.22 12.70 5.54
N THR A 40 -3.75 11.53 5.14
CA THR A 40 -2.33 11.17 5.17
C THR A 40 -1.82 10.98 3.76
N LYS A 41 -0.94 11.89 3.33
CA LYS A 41 -0.27 11.84 2.03
C LYS A 41 1.23 11.90 2.29
N LEU A 42 1.99 11.01 1.67
CA LEU A 42 3.43 11.12 1.60
C LEU A 42 3.79 12.09 0.45
N SER A 43 4.83 12.90 0.63
CA SER A 43 5.36 13.68 -0.50
C SER A 43 6.10 12.76 -1.46
N GLU A 44 6.27 13.18 -2.70
CA GLU A 44 7.02 12.41 -3.70
C GLU A 44 8.48 12.22 -3.28
N GLU A 45 9.07 13.22 -2.64
CA GLU A 45 10.41 13.15 -2.06
C GLU A 45 10.52 12.05 -0.99
N VAL A 46 9.56 12.01 -0.05
CA VAL A 46 9.56 11.00 1.02
C VAL A 46 9.38 9.60 0.43
N VAL A 47 8.48 9.44 -0.55
CA VAL A 47 8.30 8.15 -1.24
C VAL A 47 9.59 7.75 -1.96
N ALA A 48 10.26 8.67 -2.66
CA ALA A 48 11.50 8.38 -3.36
C ALA A 48 12.61 7.88 -2.41
N LYS A 49 12.64 8.38 -1.16
CA LYS A 49 13.59 7.92 -0.14
C LYS A 49 13.20 6.58 0.48
N ILE A 50 11.92 6.32 0.69
CA ILE A 50 11.44 5.09 1.37
C ILE A 50 11.35 3.90 0.39
N MET A 51 11.02 4.14 -0.88
CA MET A 51 10.72 3.08 -1.84
C MET A 51 11.86 2.05 -2.02
N PRO A 52 13.14 2.44 -2.12
CA PRO A 52 14.23 1.46 -2.22
C PRO A 52 14.34 0.55 -0.99
N VAL A 53 14.09 1.11 0.20
CA VAL A 53 14.09 0.34 1.46
C VAL A 53 12.95 -0.65 1.48
N TYR A 54 11.74 -0.21 1.13
CA TYR A 54 10.57 -1.08 1.02
C TYR A 54 10.80 -2.22 0.02
N GLN A 55 11.31 -1.92 -1.17
CA GLN A 55 11.60 -2.93 -2.20
C GLN A 55 12.63 -3.96 -1.74
N ARG A 56 13.68 -3.51 -1.06
CA ARG A 56 14.69 -4.42 -0.49
C ARG A 56 14.08 -5.33 0.59
N LEU A 57 13.24 -4.79 1.46
CA LEU A 57 12.56 -5.58 2.51
C LEU A 57 11.52 -6.55 1.92
N ALA A 58 10.91 -6.19 0.79
CA ALA A 58 9.96 -7.01 0.07
C ALA A 58 10.62 -7.98 -0.94
N SER A 59 11.95 -8.10 -0.96
CA SER A 59 12.64 -9.03 -1.85
C SER A 59 12.45 -10.47 -1.37
N ASN A 60 12.39 -11.43 -2.31
CA ASN A 60 12.31 -12.85 -1.96
C ASN A 60 13.49 -13.28 -1.07
N GLU A 61 14.69 -12.74 -1.32
CA GLU A 61 15.88 -13.02 -0.53
C GLU A 61 15.67 -12.70 0.97
N ILE A 62 15.12 -11.53 1.28
CA ILE A 62 14.83 -11.15 2.68
C ILE A 62 13.63 -11.92 3.21
N LEU A 63 12.54 -12.02 2.45
CA LEU A 63 11.31 -12.67 2.88
C LEU A 63 11.49 -14.17 3.18
N LEU A 64 12.34 -14.88 2.42
CA LEU A 64 12.63 -16.30 2.66
C LEU A 64 13.22 -16.56 4.05
N ARG A 65 13.94 -15.58 4.63
CA ARG A 65 14.47 -15.69 5.99
C ARG A 65 13.36 -15.70 7.04
N CYS A 66 12.25 -15.01 6.77
CA CYS A 66 11.09 -14.91 7.67
C CYS A 66 10.22 -16.18 7.68
N VAL A 67 10.31 -17.04 6.66
CA VAL A 67 9.49 -18.27 6.55
C VAL A 67 9.74 -19.23 7.71
N SER A 68 10.94 -19.24 8.27
CA SER A 68 11.31 -20.11 9.39
C SER A 68 10.62 -19.76 10.72
N GLY A 69 9.90 -18.63 10.81
CA GLY A 69 9.20 -18.20 12.01
C GLY A 69 10.13 -17.85 13.19
N LYS A 70 11.43 -17.72 12.94
CA LYS A 70 12.42 -17.40 13.97
C LYS A 70 12.41 -15.91 14.32
N THR A 71 12.63 -15.61 15.59
CA THR A 71 12.87 -14.23 16.04
C THR A 71 14.21 -13.74 15.51
N GLN A 72 14.32 -12.43 15.24
CA GLN A 72 15.62 -11.83 14.88
C GLN A 72 16.62 -11.86 16.05
N ASN A 73 16.13 -11.91 17.30
CA ASN A 73 16.95 -11.96 18.50
C ASN A 73 17.00 -13.39 19.02
N ALA A 74 18.21 -13.92 19.17
CA ALA A 74 18.50 -15.22 19.80
C ALA A 74 18.84 -15.06 21.30
N ASN A 75 18.17 -14.14 21.98
CA ASN A 75 18.36 -13.91 23.42
C ASN A 75 17.91 -15.11 24.25
#